data_AF-A0A8H4NIJ6-F1
#
_entry.id   AF-A0A8H4NIJ6-F1
#
_cell.length_a   1.000
_cell.length_b   1.000
_cell.length_c   1.000
_cell.angle_alpha   90.00
_cell.angle_beta   90.00
_cell.angle_gamma   90.00
#
_symmetry.space_group_name_H-M   'P 1'
#
loop_
_entity.id
_entity.type
_entity.pdbx_description
1 polymer ?
#
loop_
_entity_poly.entity_id
_entity_poly.type
_entity_poly.pdbx_seq_one_letter_code
_entity_poly.pdbx_strand_id
1 'polypeptide(L)'
;MRRFNLILLATLQLVGARSPGFSIHEDLLTFPQFEVVFDSNYISEKDAHSLLDSQHPTYSADFAQSTLDQAREADERDNEGDNKGQKGPSHTYELMKLPPHEYLCSIPIIQAPEPENKTANELAKAEEARELTRATASGWELLSQLEDSCLYFMSGWWSYSFCNNREIVQFHALPSIPTGQPPKRDPHTQDYTLGKIPAIPANAAHQAKLNGIENPPPAELQVKGDQRYLVQRLEG
;
A
#
# COMPACT_ATOMS: atom_id res chain seq x y z
N MET A 1 -13.63 50.74 -10.10
CA MET A 1 -13.61 49.53 -9.24
C MET A 1 -13.16 48.35 -10.08
N ARG A 2 -11.93 47.87 -9.86
CA ARG A 2 -11.28 46.80 -10.64
C ARG A 2 -11.87 45.44 -10.24
N ARG A 3 -12.41 44.70 -11.21
CA ARG A 3 -12.84 43.30 -11.02
C ARG A 3 -11.61 42.41 -11.17
N PHE A 4 -11.19 41.78 -10.08
CA PHE A 4 -10.17 40.73 -10.10
C PHE A 4 -10.86 39.41 -10.42
N ASN A 5 -10.59 38.87 -11.63
CA ASN A 5 -10.90 37.49 -11.96
C ASN A 5 -9.83 36.61 -11.30
N LEU A 6 -10.22 35.83 -10.30
CA LEU A 6 -9.39 34.76 -9.74
C LEU A 6 -9.63 33.50 -10.57
N ILE A 7 -8.67 33.17 -11.44
CA ILE A 7 -8.62 31.89 -12.14
C ILE A 7 -8.04 30.88 -11.14
N LEU A 8 -8.88 29.96 -10.66
CA LEU A 8 -8.48 28.85 -9.79
C LEU A 8 -7.85 27.76 -10.67
N LEU A 9 -6.53 27.59 -10.58
CA LEU A 9 -5.81 26.46 -11.17
C LEU A 9 -6.14 25.19 -10.36
N ALA A 10 -7.03 24.35 -10.89
CA ALA A 10 -7.25 23.01 -10.39
C ALA A 10 -6.04 22.14 -10.76
N THR A 11 -5.14 21.91 -9.82
CA THR A 11 -4.12 20.87 -9.93
C THR A 11 -4.83 19.51 -9.89
N LEU A 12 -4.89 18.80 -11.02
CA LEU A 12 -5.26 17.40 -11.03
C LEU A 12 -4.25 16.63 -10.17
N GLN A 13 -4.69 16.17 -9.00
CA GLN A 13 -4.01 15.06 -8.35
C GLN A 13 -4.32 13.82 -9.17
N LEU A 14 -3.43 13.51 -10.11
CA LEU A 14 -3.28 12.16 -10.61
C LEU A 14 -2.86 11.32 -9.41
N VAL A 15 -3.84 10.72 -8.72
CA VAL A 15 -3.60 9.58 -7.85
C VAL A 15 -3.17 8.46 -8.77
N GLY A 16 -1.86 8.42 -9.06
CA GLY A 16 -1.26 7.19 -9.56
C GLY A 16 -1.53 6.14 -8.50
N ALA A 17 -2.24 5.07 -8.87
CA ALA A 17 -2.30 3.87 -8.06
C ALA A 17 -0.84 3.46 -7.85
N ARG A 18 -0.34 3.68 -6.63
CA ARG A 18 1.00 3.27 -6.25
C ARG A 18 0.96 1.76 -6.31
N SER A 19 1.65 1.16 -7.29
CA SER A 19 1.84 -0.28 -7.30
C SER A 19 2.49 -0.64 -5.97
N PRO A 20 1.84 -1.40 -5.08
CA PRO A 20 2.49 -1.85 -3.87
C PRO A 20 3.74 -2.60 -4.31
N GLY A 21 4.90 -2.18 -3.80
CA GLY A 21 6.13 -2.93 -4.02
C GLY A 21 5.93 -4.33 -3.49
N PHE A 22 6.45 -5.34 -4.20
CA PHE A 22 6.29 -6.74 -3.82
C PHE A 22 6.60 -6.95 -2.35
N SER A 23 5.60 -7.42 -1.60
CA SER A 23 5.73 -7.78 -0.20
C SER A 23 5.72 -9.30 -0.09
N ILE A 24 6.70 -9.87 0.62
CA ILE A 24 6.73 -11.31 0.91
C ILE A 24 5.52 -11.78 1.73
N HIS A 25 4.79 -10.85 2.34
CA HIS A 25 3.59 -11.10 3.13
C HIS A 25 2.30 -10.94 2.31
N GLU A 26 2.40 -10.49 1.05
CA GLU A 26 1.25 -10.44 0.16
C GLU A 26 1.05 -11.80 -0.51
N ASP A 27 -0.18 -12.30 -0.44
CA ASP A 27 -0.59 -13.51 -1.14
C ASP A 27 -0.85 -13.18 -2.62
N LEU A 28 -0.11 -13.84 -3.51
CA LEU A 28 -0.20 -13.67 -4.96
C LEU A 28 -1.60 -13.98 -5.51
N LEU A 29 -2.40 -14.77 -4.78
CA LEU A 29 -3.77 -15.11 -5.16
C LEU A 29 -4.83 -14.14 -4.60
N THR A 30 -4.42 -13.16 -3.78
CA THR A 30 -5.34 -12.16 -3.23
C THR A 30 -5.72 -11.10 -4.26
N PHE A 31 -4.92 -10.88 -5.30
CA PHE A 31 -5.25 -9.94 -6.38
C PHE A 31 -5.48 -10.67 -7.70
N PRO A 32 -6.46 -10.21 -8.50
CA PRO A 32 -7.38 -9.10 -8.26
C PRO A 32 -8.42 -9.40 -7.16
N GLN A 33 -8.86 -8.35 -6.46
CA GLN A 33 -9.94 -8.43 -5.48
C GLN A 33 -11.27 -8.06 -6.14
N PHE A 34 -12.32 -8.85 -5.87
CA PHE A 34 -13.67 -8.61 -6.36
C PHE A 34 -14.64 -8.48 -5.19
N GLU A 35 -15.64 -7.61 -5.35
CA GLU A 35 -16.80 -7.53 -4.46
C GLU A 35 -18.00 -8.16 -5.17
N VAL A 36 -18.70 -9.06 -4.49
CA VAL A 36 -19.93 -9.66 -5.01
C VAL A 36 -21.11 -8.75 -4.67
N VAL A 37 -21.68 -8.12 -5.70
CA VAL A 37 -22.85 -7.25 -5.56
C VAL A 37 -24.07 -7.94 -6.18
N PHE A 38 -25.14 -8.05 -5.40
CA PHE A 38 -26.42 -8.53 -5.89
C PHE A 38 -27.20 -7.36 -6.46
N ASP A 39 -27.56 -7.43 -7.74
CA ASP A 39 -28.47 -6.45 -8.33
C ASP A 39 -29.88 -6.63 -7.74
N SER A 40 -30.55 -5.51 -7.48
CA SER A 40 -31.96 -5.46 -7.09
C SER A 40 -32.92 -5.79 -8.24
N ASN A 41 -32.44 -5.69 -9.48
CA ASN A 41 -33.21 -6.00 -10.67
C ASN A 41 -33.18 -7.50 -10.95
N TYR A 42 -34.27 -8.01 -11.50
CA TYR A 42 -34.36 -9.38 -11.97
C TYR A 42 -34.17 -9.42 -13.49
N ILE A 43 -33.55 -10.49 -13.98
CA ILE A 43 -33.43 -10.79 -15.41
C ILE A 43 -34.31 -12.00 -15.72
N SER A 44 -34.95 -12.00 -16.90
CA SER A 44 -35.71 -13.17 -17.35
C SER A 44 -34.76 -14.30 -17.77
N GLU A 45 -35.19 -15.55 -17.62
CA GLU A 45 -34.40 -16.73 -18.04
C GLU A 45 -33.99 -16.63 -19.52
N LYS A 46 -34.91 -16.17 -20.39
CA LYS A 46 -34.64 -16.00 -21.81
C LYS A 46 -33.53 -14.98 -22.08
N ASP A 47 -33.57 -13.84 -21.39
CA ASP A 47 -32.56 -12.79 -21.59
C ASP A 47 -31.21 -13.23 -21.01
N ALA A 48 -31.22 -13.95 -19.89
CA ALA A 48 -30.02 -14.53 -19.29
C ALA A 48 -29.34 -15.53 -20.24
N HIS A 49 -30.12 -16.42 -20.87
CA HIS A 49 -29.60 -17.33 -21.89
C HIS A 49 -29.06 -16.59 -23.11
N SER A 50 -29.74 -15.55 -23.57
CA SER A 50 -29.24 -14.74 -24.70
C SER A 50 -27.87 -14.11 -24.41
N LEU A 51 -27.62 -13.67 -23.17
CA LEU A 51 -26.33 -13.12 -22.76
C LEU A 51 -25.24 -14.20 -22.72
N LEU A 52 -25.55 -15.40 -22.23
CA LEU A 52 -24.63 -16.55 -22.20
C LEU A 52 -24.27 -17.04 -23.62
N ASP A 53 -25.26 -17.10 -24.51
CA ASP A 53 -25.08 -17.54 -25.90
C ASP A 53 -24.29 -16.52 -26.71
N SER A 54 -24.49 -15.23 -26.46
CA SER A 54 -23.74 -14.16 -27.15
C SER A 54 -22.23 -14.19 -26.90
N GLN A 55 -21.78 -14.82 -25.80
CA GLN A 55 -20.37 -15.01 -25.49
C GLN A 55 -19.75 -16.25 -26.13
N HIS A 56 -20.57 -17.20 -26.56
CA HIS A 56 -20.14 -18.41 -27.24
C HIS A 56 -20.67 -18.40 -28.68
N PRO A 57 -20.12 -17.58 -29.60
CA PRO A 57 -20.35 -17.78 -31.02
C PRO A 57 -19.73 -19.13 -31.38
N THR A 58 -20.53 -20.20 -31.33
CA THR A 58 -20.25 -21.56 -31.81
C THR A 58 -18.77 -21.96 -31.85
N TYR A 59 -18.35 -22.69 -30.82
CA TYR A 59 -17.08 -23.42 -30.78
C TYR A 59 -17.00 -24.40 -31.96
N SER A 60 -16.51 -23.93 -33.11
CA SER A 60 -15.88 -24.77 -34.12
C SER A 60 -14.43 -24.94 -33.68
N ALA A 61 -14.12 -26.14 -33.18
CA ALA A 61 -12.76 -26.55 -32.91
C ALA A 61 -11.98 -26.56 -34.22
N ASP A 62 -11.22 -25.50 -34.50
CA ASP A 62 -10.04 -25.56 -35.33
C ASP A 62 -9.04 -24.49 -34.88
N PHE A 63 -7.81 -24.96 -34.67
CA PHE A 63 -6.62 -24.20 -34.34
C PHE A 63 -6.36 -23.08 -35.37
N ALA A 64 -6.28 -21.81 -34.97
CA ALA A 64 -5.29 -20.82 -35.46
C ALA A 64 -5.53 -19.38 -34.96
N GLN A 65 -4.46 -18.80 -34.43
CA GLN A 65 -3.93 -17.45 -34.69
C GLN A 65 -4.88 -16.22 -34.79
N SER A 66 -4.59 -15.26 -33.91
CA SER A 66 -4.77 -13.81 -34.02
C SER A 66 -5.56 -13.28 -35.23
N THR A 67 -6.75 -12.75 -34.98
CA THR A 67 -7.35 -11.67 -35.78
C THR A 67 -8.29 -10.84 -34.91
N LEU A 68 -7.71 -10.07 -33.99
CA LEU A 68 -8.43 -9.08 -33.16
C LEU A 68 -8.66 -7.77 -33.94
N ASP A 69 -9.13 -7.83 -35.20
CA ASP A 69 -9.34 -6.61 -36.01
C ASP A 69 -10.52 -6.67 -37.00
N GLN A 70 -11.28 -7.77 -37.09
CA GLN A 70 -12.35 -7.91 -38.08
C GLN A 70 -13.79 -8.02 -37.55
N ALA A 71 -13.98 -7.88 -36.23
CA ALA A 71 -15.33 -7.84 -35.64
C ALA A 71 -15.87 -6.40 -35.42
N ARG A 72 -15.25 -5.37 -36.01
CA ARG A 72 -15.66 -3.96 -35.82
C ARG A 72 -16.57 -3.40 -36.92
N GLU A 73 -16.94 -4.17 -37.94
CA GLU A 73 -17.71 -3.65 -39.09
C GLU A 73 -19.13 -4.24 -39.24
N ALA A 74 -19.58 -5.11 -38.32
CA ALA A 74 -20.92 -5.71 -38.41
C ALA A 74 -21.98 -5.07 -37.50
N ASP A 75 -21.60 -4.13 -36.61
CA ASP A 75 -22.48 -3.60 -35.56
C ASP A 75 -22.99 -2.15 -35.83
N GLU A 76 -22.72 -1.59 -37.01
CA GLU A 76 -23.13 -0.20 -37.37
C GLU A 76 -24.40 -0.12 -38.24
N ARG A 77 -25.20 -1.17 -38.34
CA ARG A 77 -26.49 -1.11 -39.05
C ARG A 77 -27.60 -1.78 -38.27
N ASP A 78 -28.08 -1.06 -37.27
CA ASP A 78 -29.50 -0.89 -36.93
C ASP A 78 -29.62 -0.60 -35.44
N ASN A 79 -29.49 0.68 -35.08
CA ASN A 79 -30.27 1.28 -33.99
C ASN A 79 -30.06 2.79 -33.99
N GLU A 80 -30.88 3.46 -34.79
CA GLU A 80 -31.15 4.88 -34.67
C GLU A 80 -31.99 5.09 -33.39
N GLY A 81 -31.31 5.18 -32.24
CA GLY A 81 -31.94 5.26 -30.93
C GLY A 81 -30.94 5.56 -29.82
N ASP A 82 -30.67 6.86 -29.64
CA ASP A 82 -30.12 7.52 -28.45
C ASP A 82 -29.59 6.61 -27.33
N ASN A 83 -28.29 6.25 -27.37
CA ASN A 83 -27.62 5.76 -26.17
C ASN A 83 -26.19 6.30 -26.10
N LYS A 84 -26.01 7.33 -25.26
CA LYS A 84 -24.72 7.87 -24.87
C LYS A 84 -23.79 6.74 -24.44
N GLY A 85 -22.63 6.64 -25.12
CA GLY A 85 -21.63 5.61 -24.91
C GLY A 85 -21.32 5.32 -23.44
N GLN A 86 -21.72 4.14 -22.98
CA GLN A 86 -21.15 3.53 -21.79
C GLN A 86 -19.86 2.82 -22.20
N LYS A 87 -18.76 3.53 -22.01
CA LYS A 87 -17.40 2.97 -22.05
C LYS A 87 -17.15 2.16 -20.76
N GLY A 88 -17.97 1.14 -20.52
CA GLY A 88 -17.85 0.22 -19.37
C GLY A 88 -16.79 -0.85 -19.62
N PRO A 89 -16.27 -1.51 -18.56
CA PRO A 89 -15.38 -2.66 -18.72
C PRO A 89 -16.11 -3.79 -19.46
N SER A 90 -15.36 -4.59 -20.21
CA SER A 90 -15.90 -5.82 -20.81
C SER A 90 -16.20 -6.84 -19.72
N HIS A 91 -17.27 -7.61 -19.85
CA HIS A 91 -17.69 -8.62 -18.86
C HIS A 91 -17.80 -10.01 -19.51
N THR A 92 -17.50 -11.05 -18.73
CA THR A 92 -17.93 -12.44 -18.97
C THR A 92 -19.19 -12.75 -18.15
N TYR A 93 -20.08 -13.59 -18.67
CA TYR A 93 -21.34 -13.96 -18.03
C TYR A 93 -21.27 -15.45 -17.68
N GLU A 94 -21.62 -15.79 -16.44
CA GLU A 94 -21.61 -17.16 -15.95
C GLU A 94 -22.89 -17.44 -15.16
N LEU A 95 -23.43 -18.66 -15.30
CA LEU A 95 -24.62 -19.06 -14.56
C LEU A 95 -24.22 -19.73 -13.24
N MET A 96 -24.70 -19.17 -12.12
CA MET A 96 -24.47 -19.72 -10.79
C MET A 96 -25.77 -20.28 -10.21
N LYS A 97 -25.74 -21.57 -9.83
CA LYS A 97 -26.89 -22.26 -9.23
C LYS A 97 -26.73 -22.32 -7.71
N LEU A 98 -27.56 -21.59 -6.99
CA LEU A 98 -27.57 -21.52 -5.52
C LEU A 98 -29.00 -21.77 -5.02
N PRO A 99 -29.40 -23.04 -4.81
CA PRO A 99 -30.76 -23.40 -4.46
C PRO A 99 -31.31 -22.57 -3.28
N PRO A 100 -32.55 -22.05 -3.39
CA PRO A 100 -33.55 -22.34 -4.41
C PRO A 100 -33.49 -21.45 -5.67
N HIS A 101 -32.46 -20.61 -5.83
CA HIS A 101 -32.37 -19.61 -6.89
C HIS A 101 -31.24 -19.88 -7.90
N GLU A 102 -31.38 -19.31 -9.10
CA GLU A 102 -30.31 -19.25 -10.10
C GLU A 102 -29.96 -17.79 -10.36
N TYR A 103 -28.67 -17.50 -10.49
CA TYR A 103 -28.14 -16.15 -10.65
C TYR A 103 -27.31 -16.08 -11.93
N LEU A 104 -27.48 -15.00 -12.68
CA LEU A 104 -26.56 -14.64 -13.76
C LEU A 104 -25.47 -13.73 -13.18
N CYS A 105 -24.23 -14.21 -13.17
CA CYS A 105 -23.08 -13.44 -12.71
C CYS A 105 -22.45 -12.70 -13.87
N SER A 106 -22.25 -11.38 -13.72
CA SER A 106 -21.41 -10.59 -14.62
C SER A 106 -20.04 -10.40 -14.00
N ILE A 107 -19.00 -10.90 -14.65
CA ILE A 107 -17.63 -10.94 -14.14
C ILE A 107 -16.79 -9.98 -15.00
N PRO A 108 -16.20 -8.92 -14.42
CA PRO A 108 -15.43 -7.96 -15.20
C PRO A 108 -14.10 -8.58 -15.68
N ILE A 109 -13.76 -8.35 -16.95
CA ILE A 109 -12.50 -8.79 -17.55
C ILE A 109 -11.40 -7.79 -17.19
N ILE A 110 -10.33 -8.30 -16.57
CA ILE A 110 -9.16 -7.50 -16.25
C ILE A 110 -8.20 -7.53 -17.45
N GLN A 111 -7.88 -6.35 -17.97
CA GLN A 111 -6.89 -6.23 -19.02
C GLN A 111 -5.51 -6.60 -18.48
N ALA A 112 -4.77 -7.42 -19.24
CA ALA A 112 -3.38 -7.72 -18.89
C ALA A 112 -2.57 -6.42 -18.86
N PRO A 113 -1.66 -6.23 -17.89
CA PRO A 113 -0.79 -5.07 -17.88
C PRO A 113 0.05 -5.03 -19.15
N GLU A 114 0.23 -3.84 -19.70
CA GLU A 114 1.13 -3.58 -20.83
C GLU A 114 2.56 -4.07 -20.52
N PRO A 115 3.33 -4.49 -21.54
CA PRO A 115 4.68 -5.00 -21.32
C PRO A 115 5.58 -3.97 -20.63
N GLU A 116 6.29 -4.41 -19.59
CA GLU A 116 7.10 -3.52 -18.76
C GLU A 116 8.20 -2.80 -19.57
N ASN A 117 8.20 -1.47 -19.47
CA ASN A 117 9.30 -0.65 -20.00
C ASN A 117 10.49 -0.67 -19.02
N LYS A 118 11.51 -1.45 -19.35
CA LYS A 118 12.72 -1.65 -18.52
C LYS A 118 13.39 -0.34 -18.10
N THR A 119 13.49 0.63 -19.00
CA THR A 119 14.15 1.91 -18.71
C THR A 119 13.35 2.74 -17.69
N ALA A 120 12.02 2.75 -17.81
CA ALA A 120 11.15 3.44 -16.87
C ALA A 120 11.18 2.77 -15.49
N ASN A 121 11.22 1.43 -15.45
CA ASN A 121 11.30 0.67 -14.21
C ASN A 121 12.60 0.96 -13.43
N GLU A 122 13.75 0.93 -14.11
CA GLU A 122 15.04 1.25 -13.46
C GLU A 122 15.11 2.69 -12.96
N LEU A 123 14.56 3.65 -13.70
CA LEU A 123 14.46 5.04 -13.23
C LEU A 123 13.57 5.14 -11.97
N ALA A 124 12.43 4.46 -11.96
CA ALA A 124 11.51 4.44 -10.83
C ALA A 124 12.15 3.83 -9.58
N LYS A 125 12.90 2.73 -9.72
CA LYS A 125 13.67 2.12 -8.61
C LYS A 125 14.72 3.07 -8.04
N ALA A 126 15.44 3.78 -8.91
CA ALA A 126 16.46 4.74 -8.49
C ALA A 126 15.83 5.92 -7.73
N GLU A 127 14.69 6.41 -8.20
CA GLU A 127 13.94 7.46 -7.50
C GLU A 127 13.40 6.96 -6.16
N GLU A 128 12.79 5.78 -6.11
CA GLU A 128 12.32 5.17 -4.86
C GLU A 128 13.45 5.02 -3.83
N ALA A 129 14.62 4.52 -4.24
CA ALA A 129 15.78 4.40 -3.37
C ALA A 129 16.24 5.75 -2.81
N ARG A 130 16.26 6.80 -3.64
CA ARG A 130 16.57 8.17 -3.21
C ARG A 130 15.56 8.67 -2.18
N GLU A 131 14.27 8.40 -2.41
CA GLU A 131 13.22 8.82 -1.49
C GLU A 131 13.22 8.05 -0.18
N LEU A 132 13.61 6.78 -0.21
CA LEU A 132 13.80 5.98 0.99
C LEU A 132 14.94 6.54 1.86
N THR A 133 16.07 6.87 1.25
CA THR A 133 17.21 7.49 1.97
C THR A 133 16.83 8.84 2.54
N ARG A 134 16.13 9.69 1.77
CA ARG A 134 15.64 10.99 2.25
C ARG A 134 14.67 10.83 3.42
N ALA A 135 13.69 9.93 3.31
CA ALA A 135 12.72 9.68 4.37
C ALA A 135 13.39 9.16 5.66
N THR A 136 14.39 8.28 5.53
CA THR A 136 15.16 7.78 6.68
C THR A 136 15.92 8.91 7.37
N ALA A 137 16.64 9.74 6.61
CA ALA A 137 17.39 10.87 7.18
C ALA A 137 16.47 11.91 7.84
N SER A 138 15.41 12.33 7.14
CA SER A 138 14.45 13.30 7.68
C SER A 138 13.69 12.77 8.89
N GLY A 139 13.31 11.49 8.88
CA GLY A 139 12.63 10.85 10.01
C GLY A 139 13.55 10.72 11.22
N TRP A 140 14.83 10.41 11.00
CA TRP A 140 15.83 10.32 12.06
C TRP A 140 16.09 11.67 12.72
N GLU A 141 16.12 12.76 11.94
CA GLU A 141 16.27 14.12 12.46
C GLU A 141 15.18 14.50 13.47
N LEU A 142 13.98 13.96 13.37
CA LEU A 142 12.91 14.26 14.34
C LEU A 142 13.25 13.81 15.77
N LEU A 143 14.15 12.83 15.92
CA LEU A 143 14.60 12.34 17.22
C LEU A 143 15.72 13.19 17.85
N SER A 144 16.28 14.16 17.13
CA SER A 144 17.34 15.04 17.66
C SER A 144 16.87 15.85 18.86
N GLN A 145 15.58 16.17 18.94
CA GLN A 145 14.96 16.85 20.10
C GLN A 145 15.03 16.02 21.40
N LEU A 146 15.32 14.72 21.31
CA LEU A 146 15.47 13.81 22.44
C LEU A 146 16.93 13.58 22.85
N GLU A 147 17.90 14.33 22.31
CA GLU A 147 19.31 14.21 22.72
C GLU A 147 19.51 14.51 24.21
N ASP A 148 18.81 15.52 24.75
CA ASP A 148 18.94 15.94 26.15
C ASP A 148 17.77 15.49 27.04
N SER A 149 16.83 14.72 26.50
CA SER A 149 15.66 14.25 27.24
C SER A 149 15.39 12.77 27.02
N CYS A 150 14.54 12.19 27.86
CA CYS A 150 14.10 10.81 27.71
C CYS A 150 12.58 10.77 27.67
N LEU A 151 12.05 9.81 26.93
CA LEU A 151 10.63 9.49 26.94
C LEU A 151 10.36 8.47 28.03
N TYR A 152 9.20 8.61 28.68
CA TYR A 152 8.78 7.73 29.75
C TYR A 152 7.40 7.17 29.44
N PHE A 153 7.25 5.87 29.64
CA PHE A 153 5.99 5.17 29.45
C PHE A 153 5.73 4.24 30.64
N MET A 154 4.58 4.37 31.27
CA MET A 154 4.17 3.55 32.42
C MET A 154 3.03 2.64 32.00
N SER A 155 3.18 1.33 32.20
CA SER A 155 2.16 0.35 31.85
C SER A 155 2.07 -0.74 32.92
N GLY A 156 1.10 -0.59 33.82
CA GLY A 156 0.89 -1.52 34.92
C GLY A 156 2.06 -1.55 35.88
N TRP A 157 2.65 -2.73 36.09
CA TRP A 157 3.74 -2.96 37.04
C TRP A 157 5.08 -2.36 36.59
N TRP A 158 5.30 -2.19 35.29
CA TRP A 158 6.56 -1.73 34.71
C TRP A 158 6.50 -0.29 34.22
N SER A 159 7.62 0.41 34.38
CA SER A 159 7.91 1.70 33.74
C SER A 159 9.09 1.54 32.78
N TYR A 160 9.05 2.30 31.68
CA TYR A 160 10.07 2.29 30.66
C TYR A 160 10.62 3.70 30.45
N SER A 161 11.94 3.81 30.30
CA SER A 161 12.60 5.02 29.83
C SER A 161 13.32 4.73 28.51
N PHE A 162 13.07 5.56 27.50
CA PHE A 162 13.81 5.59 26.25
C PHE A 162 14.63 6.88 26.17
N CYS A 163 15.95 6.75 26.17
CA CYS A 163 16.86 7.87 25.98
C CYS A 163 17.57 7.67 24.63
N ASN A 164 17.37 8.61 23.71
CA ASN A 164 17.86 8.47 22.33
C ASN A 164 19.38 8.21 22.31
N ASN A 165 19.81 7.18 21.56
CA ASN A 165 21.21 6.72 21.44
C ASN A 165 21.95 6.45 22.77
N ARG A 166 21.22 6.17 23.87
CA ARG A 166 21.82 5.89 25.18
C ARG A 166 21.38 4.55 25.76
N GLU A 167 20.11 4.42 26.11
CA GLU A 167 19.58 3.20 26.68
C GLU A 167 18.06 3.14 26.65
N ILE A 168 17.54 1.91 26.63
CA ILE A 168 16.17 1.58 27.03
C ILE A 168 16.23 0.82 28.34
N VAL A 169 15.50 1.30 29.35
CA VAL A 169 15.45 0.64 30.66
C VAL A 169 14.02 0.39 31.09
N GLN A 170 13.78 -0.82 31.58
CA GLN A 170 12.58 -1.23 32.28
C GLN A 170 12.85 -1.21 33.79
N PHE A 171 11.98 -0.56 34.58
CA PHE A 171 12.17 -0.36 36.01
C PHE A 171 10.84 -0.19 36.77
N HIS A 172 10.87 -0.23 38.10
CA HIS A 172 9.75 0.22 38.94
C HIS A 172 9.91 1.68 39.33
N ALA A 173 8.88 2.48 39.05
CA ALA A 173 8.87 3.88 39.43
C ALA A 173 8.51 4.04 40.92
N LEU A 174 9.06 5.07 41.57
CA LEU A 174 8.65 5.45 42.91
C LEU A 174 7.14 5.77 42.95
N PRO A 175 6.42 5.40 44.02
CA PRO A 175 4.97 5.62 44.11
C PRO A 175 4.55 7.10 44.09
N SER A 176 5.42 7.99 44.57
CA SER A 176 5.18 9.43 44.61
C SER A 176 5.95 10.10 43.48
N ILE A 177 5.24 10.38 42.38
CA ILE A 177 5.76 11.14 41.24
C ILE A 177 5.30 12.59 41.39
N PRO A 178 6.21 13.56 41.57
CA PRO A 178 5.85 14.97 41.62
C PRO A 178 5.13 15.40 40.33
N THR A 179 4.11 16.24 40.45
CA THR A 179 3.33 16.70 39.30
C THR A 179 4.24 17.33 38.24
N GLY A 180 4.19 16.81 37.01
CA GLY A 180 4.99 17.31 35.89
C GLY A 180 6.45 16.85 35.85
N GLN A 181 6.87 15.95 36.74
CA GLN A 181 8.21 15.34 36.67
C GLN A 181 8.16 13.93 36.09
N PRO A 182 9.23 13.48 35.40
CA PRO A 182 9.32 12.12 34.92
C PRO A 182 9.41 11.12 36.08
N PRO A 183 8.93 9.86 35.89
CA PRO A 183 9.05 8.81 36.88
C PRO A 183 10.53 8.52 37.19
N LYS A 184 10.85 8.42 38.48
CA LYS A 184 12.19 8.06 38.97
C LYS A 184 12.25 6.59 39.34
N ARG A 185 13.37 5.93 39.05
CA ARG A 185 13.62 4.52 39.41
C ARG A 185 13.63 4.34 40.92
N ASP A 186 12.98 3.29 41.42
CA ASP A 186 13.03 2.89 42.82
C ASP A 186 14.33 2.10 43.11
N PRO A 187 15.25 2.63 43.94
CA PRO A 187 16.53 1.98 44.25
C PRO A 187 16.41 0.64 44.99
N HIS A 188 15.24 0.32 45.55
CA HIS A 188 15.01 -0.92 46.29
C HIS A 188 14.54 -2.08 45.40
N THR A 189 14.39 -1.83 44.11
CA THR A 189 13.89 -2.80 43.13
C THR A 189 14.89 -3.01 42.00
N GLN A 190 14.70 -4.06 41.21
CA GLN A 190 15.56 -4.34 40.06
C GLN A 190 15.16 -3.47 38.87
N ASP A 191 16.14 -3.04 38.11
CA ASP A 191 15.97 -2.49 36.77
C ASP A 191 16.68 -3.38 35.73
N TYR A 192 16.17 -3.33 34.50
CA TYR A 192 16.68 -4.11 33.38
C TYR A 192 16.96 -3.17 32.21
N THR A 193 18.22 -3.14 31.77
CA THR A 193 18.54 -2.49 30.51
C THR A 193 18.17 -3.43 29.37
N LEU A 194 17.33 -2.97 28.45
CA LEU A 194 16.86 -3.73 27.29
C LEU A 194 17.73 -3.53 26.05
N GLY A 195 18.58 -2.51 26.04
CA GLY A 195 19.56 -2.23 25.00
C GLY A 195 20.20 -0.86 25.18
N LYS A 196 21.46 -0.71 24.72
CA LYS A 196 22.24 0.54 24.83
C LYS A 196 22.87 0.98 23.53
N ILE A 197 23.42 0.04 22.77
CA ILE A 197 24.31 0.33 21.66
C ILE A 197 23.49 0.35 20.36
N PRO A 198 23.33 1.49 19.69
CA PRO A 198 22.64 1.52 18.40
C PRO A 198 23.39 0.72 17.35
N ALA A 199 22.74 -0.30 16.81
CA ALA A 199 23.27 -1.08 15.70
C ALA A 199 23.13 -0.28 14.40
N ILE A 200 24.19 -0.24 13.60
CA ILE A 200 24.14 0.36 12.26
C ILE A 200 23.61 -0.69 11.28
N PRO A 201 22.49 -0.43 10.59
CA PRO A 201 21.98 -1.35 9.56
C PRO A 201 23.02 -1.58 8.46
N ALA A 202 23.16 -2.82 7.98
CA ALA A 202 24.17 -3.18 6.97
C ALA A 202 24.07 -2.29 5.71
N ASN A 203 22.85 -2.04 5.22
CA ASN A 203 22.62 -1.17 4.07
C ASN A 203 23.11 0.27 4.32
N ALA A 204 22.85 0.82 5.51
CA ALA A 204 23.30 2.15 5.90
C ALA A 204 24.84 2.21 5.97
N ALA A 205 25.49 1.18 6.54
CA ALA A 205 26.95 1.08 6.58
C ALA A 205 27.57 0.99 5.18
N HIS A 206 26.99 0.19 4.29
CA HIS A 206 27.45 0.08 2.89
C HIS A 206 27.32 1.41 2.14
N GLN A 207 26.18 2.10 2.25
CA GLN A 207 25.96 3.39 1.62
C GLN A 207 26.88 4.48 2.20
N ALA A 208 27.10 4.47 3.51
CA ALA A 208 28.01 5.40 4.17
C ALA A 208 29.44 5.26 3.64
N LYS A 209 29.91 4.02 3.46
CA LYS A 209 31.24 3.73 2.91
C LYS A 209 31.39 4.21 1.45
N LEU A 210 30.34 4.05 0.63
CA LEU A 210 30.35 4.51 -0.76
C LEU A 210 30.34 6.04 -0.88
N ASN A 211 29.59 6.71 0.00
CA ASN A 211 29.37 8.16 -0.06
C ASN A 211 30.29 8.96 0.88
N GLY A 212 31.18 8.30 1.64
CA GLY A 212 32.09 8.95 2.57
C GLY A 212 31.41 9.57 3.79
N ILE A 213 30.31 8.98 4.27
CA ILE A 213 29.58 9.46 5.46
C ILE A 213 30.19 8.79 6.71
N GLU A 214 30.68 9.59 7.66
CA GLU A 214 31.31 9.07 8.88
C GLU A 214 30.31 8.45 9.88
N ASN A 215 29.10 9.00 9.98
CA ASN A 215 28.09 8.56 10.96
C ASN A 215 26.71 8.39 10.28
N PRO A 216 26.42 7.23 9.67
CA PRO A 216 25.08 6.96 9.16
C PRO A 216 24.06 6.88 10.30
N PRO A 217 22.78 7.23 10.05
CA PRO A 217 21.70 7.01 11.01
C PRO A 217 21.66 5.53 11.46
N PRO A 218 21.58 5.25 12.78
CA PRO A 218 21.46 3.89 13.31
C PRO A 218 20.01 3.36 13.19
N ALA A 219 19.35 3.64 12.07
CA ALA A 219 17.97 3.26 11.83
C ALA A 219 17.71 3.00 10.35
N GLU A 220 16.69 2.17 10.09
CA GLU A 220 16.24 1.82 8.75
C GLU A 220 14.72 1.99 8.64
N LEU A 221 14.24 2.37 7.44
CA LEU A 221 12.81 2.38 7.18
C LEU A 221 12.33 0.96 6.87
N GLN A 222 11.36 0.47 7.62
CA GLN A 222 10.68 -0.79 7.36
C GLN A 222 9.20 -0.56 7.08
N VAL A 223 8.62 -1.46 6.30
CA VAL A 223 7.18 -1.46 6.00
C VAL A 223 6.57 -2.67 6.71
N LYS A 224 5.50 -2.44 7.48
CA LYS A 224 4.73 -3.50 8.12
C LYS A 224 3.24 -3.23 7.89
N GLY A 225 2.62 -4.04 7.03
CA GLY A 225 1.30 -3.73 6.47
C GLY A 225 1.36 -2.42 5.68
N ASP A 226 0.37 -1.55 5.88
CA ASP A 226 0.29 -0.26 5.19
C ASP A 226 1.09 0.87 5.87
N GLN A 227 1.76 0.58 6.99
CA GLN A 227 2.50 1.57 7.76
C GLN A 227 4.01 1.46 7.56
N ARG A 228 4.66 2.63 7.50
CA ARG A 228 6.11 2.76 7.43
C ARG A 228 6.65 3.18 8.79
N TYR A 229 7.67 2.48 9.25
CA TYR A 229 8.28 2.70 10.56
C TYR A 229 9.76 2.95 10.40
N LEU A 230 10.27 3.90 11.18
CA LEU A 230 11.71 4.03 11.39
C LEU A 230 12.11 3.08 12.51
N VAL A 231 12.94 2.08 12.19
CA VAL A 231 13.32 1.01 13.10
C VAL A 231 14.77 1.22 13.52
N GLN A 232 14.96 1.41 14.84
CA GLN A 232 16.27 1.38 15.48
C GLN A 232 16.42 0.05 16.22
N ARG A 233 17.58 -0.59 16.07
CA ARG A 233 17.96 -1.78 16.83
C ARG A 233 19.02 -1.39 17.85
N LEU A 234 18.83 -1.80 19.11
CA LEU A 234 19.79 -1.58 20.18
C LEU A 234 20.34 -2.94 20.63
N GLU A 235 21.66 -3.02 20.73
CA GLU A 235 22.42 -4.16 21.27
C GLU A 235 22.86 -3.88 22.71
N GLY A 236 23.37 -4.92 23.38
CA GLY A 236 23.92 -4.83 24.75
C GLY A 236 22.99 -5.43 25.79
#